data_AF-A0A1I1DAP0-F1
#
_entry.id   AF-A0A1I1DAP0-F1
#
_cell.length_a   1.000
_cell.length_b   1.000
_cell.length_c   1.000
_cell.angle_alpha   90.00
_cell.angle_beta   90.00
_cell.angle_gamma   90.00
#
_symmetry.space_group_name_H-M   'P 1'
#
loop_
_entity.id
_entity.type
_entity.pdbx_description
1 polymer ?
#
loop_
_entity_poly.entity_id
_entity_poly.type
_entity_poly.pdbx_seq_one_letter_code
_entity_poly.pdbx_strand_id
1 'polypeptide(L)'
;MSTSRLGQAKDLEKYWSEHLGDQPETNVTIQSINREQVTAFPEVDRYPFNGQLQLTGTFAFEISGRNGDSFTQTGEYQYRAASGLFLLETPSDLVDSDEVFSELNTQLSSTTRIEEALSLPRDSFWRFIEAADSVETLRLRGPETTYDASKLIHLLHHDDPVETLHSDPEFSDLRGIENIETALESVDSPSEIEGVQDLDIDIYNTLIDEVEATYWFNGWTANFWYRRGELKLDAETEDSREYVIQLFERDVLSS
;
A
#
# COMPACT_ATOMS: atom_id res chain seq x y z
N MET A 1 -12.65 -3.62 -11.83
CA MET A 1 -11.69 -4.44 -11.06
C MET A 1 -12.04 -4.24 -9.60
N SER A 2 -11.81 -5.24 -8.76
CA SER A 2 -11.87 -5.03 -7.31
C SER A 2 -10.71 -4.12 -6.89
N THR A 3 -10.89 -3.34 -5.84
CA THR A 3 -9.82 -2.52 -5.28
C THR A 3 -9.69 -2.84 -3.80
N SER A 4 -8.50 -3.22 -3.33
CA SER A 4 -8.21 -3.24 -1.90
C SER A 4 -7.70 -1.88 -1.44
N ARG A 5 -8.18 -1.39 -0.30
CA ARG A 5 -7.63 -0.25 0.43
C ARG A 5 -7.15 -0.70 1.80
N LEU A 6 -5.97 -0.24 2.20
CA LEU A 6 -5.37 -0.58 3.50
C LEU A 6 -5.68 0.53 4.51
N GLY A 7 -5.86 0.14 5.77
CA GLY A 7 -6.03 1.00 6.93
C GLY A 7 -5.50 0.35 8.21
N GLN A 8 -5.69 1.01 9.35
CA GLN A 8 -5.22 0.53 10.66
C GLN A 8 -6.29 0.62 11.73
N ALA A 9 -6.43 -0.40 12.57
CA ALA A 9 -7.29 -0.36 13.74
C ALA A 9 -6.64 -1.08 14.93
N LYS A 10 -6.93 -0.61 16.15
CA LYS A 10 -6.46 -1.25 17.38
C LYS A 10 -7.62 -1.86 18.14
N ASP A 11 -7.39 -3.09 18.62
CA ASP A 11 -8.33 -3.84 19.45
C ASP A 11 -9.73 -4.00 18.81
N LEU A 12 -9.80 -4.00 17.47
CA LEU A 12 -11.07 -4.01 16.74
C LEU A 12 -11.85 -5.29 17.04
N GLU A 13 -11.15 -6.41 17.23
CA GLU A 13 -11.72 -7.73 17.52
C GLU A 13 -12.59 -7.79 18.79
N LYS A 14 -12.40 -6.85 19.72
CA LYS A 14 -13.21 -6.73 20.94
C LYS A 14 -14.60 -6.17 20.67
N TYR A 15 -14.74 -5.39 19.61
CA TYR A 15 -15.96 -4.66 19.24
C TYR A 15 -16.57 -5.16 17.93
N TRP A 16 -15.78 -5.85 17.11
CA TRP A 16 -16.20 -6.38 15.83
C TRP A 16 -17.15 -7.57 16.02
N SER A 17 -18.40 -7.38 15.64
CA SER A 17 -19.45 -8.38 15.75
C SER A 17 -20.43 -8.24 14.58
N GLU A 18 -21.17 -9.31 14.26
CA GLU A 18 -22.18 -9.30 13.18
C GLU A 18 -23.25 -8.23 13.42
N HIS A 19 -23.34 -7.74 14.66
CA HIS A 19 -24.23 -6.69 15.10
C HIS A 19 -23.39 -5.55 15.69
N LEU A 20 -22.47 -4.97 14.90
CA LEU A 20 -21.97 -3.61 15.16
C LEU A 20 -23.22 -2.76 15.45
N GLY A 21 -23.33 -2.26 16.68
CA GLY A 21 -24.59 -2.23 17.44
C GLY A 21 -25.78 -1.47 16.84
N ASP A 22 -26.90 -1.42 17.58
CA ASP A 22 -28.12 -0.62 17.30
C ASP A 22 -27.85 0.91 17.25
N GLN A 23 -26.92 1.34 16.41
CA GLN A 23 -26.37 2.68 16.20
C GLN A 23 -26.70 3.07 14.73
N PRO A 24 -26.59 4.37 14.34
CA PRO A 24 -27.47 5.05 13.38
C PRO A 24 -27.65 4.34 12.04
N GLU A 25 -28.76 4.62 11.33
CA GLU A 25 -28.94 4.18 9.93
C GLU A 25 -27.71 4.63 9.11
N THR A 26 -26.89 3.65 8.74
CA THR A 26 -25.71 3.82 7.88
C THR A 26 -25.95 3.08 6.58
N ASN A 27 -25.23 3.48 5.54
CA ASN A 27 -25.30 2.79 4.26
C ASN A 27 -24.47 1.50 4.22
N VAL A 28 -23.71 1.17 5.28
CA VAL A 28 -22.88 -0.04 5.38
C VAL A 28 -23.46 -1.01 6.41
N THR A 29 -23.60 -2.28 6.05
CA THR A 29 -24.01 -3.35 6.98
C THR A 29 -23.05 -4.53 6.90
N ILE A 30 -22.48 -4.98 8.02
CA ILE A 30 -21.70 -6.21 8.08
C ILE A 30 -22.65 -7.41 7.91
N GLN A 31 -22.33 -8.29 6.96
CA GLN A 31 -23.15 -9.45 6.63
C GLN A 31 -22.58 -10.75 7.21
N SER A 32 -21.26 -10.82 7.38
CA SER A 32 -20.60 -12.03 7.90
C SER A 32 -19.31 -11.70 8.62
N ILE A 33 -18.94 -12.57 9.57
CA ILE A 33 -17.65 -12.55 10.26
C ILE A 33 -17.14 -13.98 10.39
N ASN A 34 -15.98 -14.24 9.80
CA ASN A 34 -15.19 -15.44 9.97
C ASN A 34 -13.97 -15.10 10.84
N ARG A 35 -13.52 -16.09 11.62
CA ARG A 35 -12.36 -15.95 12.50
C ARG A 35 -11.41 -17.10 12.22
N GLU A 36 -10.17 -16.75 11.91
CA GLU A 36 -9.12 -17.72 11.62
C GLU A 36 -7.78 -17.29 12.21
N GLN A 37 -6.85 -18.22 12.26
CA GLN A 37 -5.46 -17.91 12.61
C GLN A 37 -4.62 -17.96 11.35
N VAL A 38 -3.81 -16.92 11.16
CA VAL A 38 -2.87 -16.84 10.05
C VAL A 38 -1.51 -17.31 10.50
N THR A 39 -0.89 -18.17 9.70
CA THR A 39 0.47 -18.65 9.93
C THR A 39 1.42 -18.05 8.90
N ALA A 40 2.66 -17.82 9.32
CA ALA A 40 3.71 -17.30 8.46
C ALA A 40 3.95 -18.22 7.25
N PHE A 41 4.16 -17.62 6.08
CA PHE A 41 4.79 -18.34 4.98
C PHE A 41 6.27 -18.61 5.29
N PRO A 42 6.82 -19.78 4.93
CA PRO A 42 8.24 -20.07 5.08
C PRO A 42 9.17 -19.05 4.40
N GLU A 43 8.71 -18.44 3.31
CA GLU A 43 9.41 -17.43 2.52
C GLU A 43 9.53 -16.08 3.25
N VAL A 44 8.65 -15.80 4.22
CA VAL A 44 8.67 -14.57 5.02
C VAL A 44 9.47 -14.82 6.29
N ASP A 45 10.80 -14.70 6.19
CA ASP A 45 11.68 -14.91 7.34
C ASP A 45 11.33 -13.95 8.51
N ARG A 46 11.35 -14.51 9.73
CA ARG A 46 11.09 -13.80 11.00
C ARG A 46 9.79 -13.00 11.04
N TYR A 47 8.73 -13.50 10.41
CA TYR A 47 7.41 -12.89 10.52
C TYR A 47 6.94 -12.73 11.99
N PRO A 48 6.68 -11.51 12.47
CA PRO A 48 6.50 -11.23 13.90
C PRO A 48 5.11 -11.60 14.44
N PHE A 49 4.13 -11.84 13.56
CA PHE A 49 2.72 -12.04 13.92
C PHE A 49 2.23 -13.46 13.65
N ASN A 50 3.12 -14.46 13.73
CA ASN A 50 2.75 -15.85 13.47
C ASN A 50 1.65 -16.35 14.44
N GLY A 51 0.57 -16.88 13.90
CA GLY A 51 -0.59 -17.35 14.67
C GLY A 51 -1.56 -16.23 15.08
N GLN A 52 -1.45 -15.04 14.47
CA GLN A 52 -2.37 -13.95 14.79
C GLN A 52 -3.81 -14.24 14.40
N LEU A 53 -4.75 -13.62 15.12
CA LEU A 53 -6.17 -13.66 14.80
C LEU A 53 -6.46 -12.78 13.58
N GLN A 54 -7.08 -13.38 12.59
CA GLN A 54 -7.65 -12.73 11.42
C GLN A 54 -9.17 -12.78 11.51
N LEU A 55 -9.80 -11.63 11.27
CA LEU A 55 -11.24 -11.51 11.06
C LEU A 55 -11.47 -11.23 9.59
N THR A 56 -12.27 -12.03 8.91
CA THR A 56 -12.68 -11.79 7.52
C THR A 56 -14.18 -11.75 7.42
N GLY A 57 -14.71 -11.15 6.35
CA GLY A 57 -16.14 -11.19 6.13
C GLY A 57 -16.57 -10.29 5.00
N THR A 58 -17.88 -10.17 4.86
CA THR A 58 -18.52 -9.35 3.82
C THR A 58 -19.31 -8.22 4.44
N PHE A 59 -19.43 -7.12 3.70
CA PHE A 59 -20.31 -6.01 4.03
C PHE A 59 -21.17 -5.66 2.81
N ALA A 60 -22.37 -5.16 3.06
CA ALA A 60 -23.24 -4.59 2.05
C ALA A 60 -23.19 -3.06 2.12
N PHE A 61 -23.11 -2.40 0.98
CA PHE A 61 -23.19 -0.95 0.84
C PHE A 61 -24.38 -0.54 -0.03
N GLU A 62 -25.27 0.29 0.51
CA GLU A 62 -26.43 0.81 -0.22
C GLU A 62 -26.07 2.09 -1.00
N ILE A 63 -26.19 2.03 -2.32
CA ILE A 63 -25.89 3.14 -3.23
C ILE A 63 -27.19 3.77 -3.70
N SER A 64 -27.33 5.07 -3.45
CA SER A 64 -28.46 5.86 -3.95
C SER A 64 -28.33 6.10 -5.46
N GLY A 65 -29.33 5.64 -6.21
CA GLY A 65 -29.46 5.86 -7.66
C GLY A 65 -30.15 7.19 -8.01
N ARG A 66 -29.99 7.60 -9.27
CA ARG A 66 -30.44 8.92 -9.76
C ARG A 66 -31.96 9.15 -9.73
N ASN A 67 -32.76 8.08 -9.65
CA ASN A 67 -34.22 8.12 -9.72
C ASN A 67 -34.91 7.73 -8.39
N GLY A 68 -34.18 7.70 -7.28
CA GLY A 68 -34.70 7.23 -5.99
C GLY A 68 -34.71 5.71 -5.83
N ASP A 69 -34.24 4.97 -6.84
CA ASP A 69 -33.88 3.57 -6.71
C ASP A 69 -32.56 3.46 -5.94
N SER A 70 -32.42 2.48 -5.06
CA SER A 70 -31.14 2.10 -4.48
C SER A 70 -30.72 0.72 -4.97
N PHE A 71 -29.43 0.45 -4.96
CA PHE A 71 -28.92 -0.89 -5.18
C PHE A 71 -27.77 -1.16 -4.21
N THR A 72 -27.61 -2.43 -3.84
CA THR A 72 -26.60 -2.86 -2.89
C THR A 72 -25.41 -3.45 -3.64
N GLN A 73 -24.20 -3.10 -3.21
CA GLN A 73 -22.99 -3.82 -3.57
C GLN A 73 -22.42 -4.52 -2.35
N THR A 74 -21.86 -5.71 -2.54
CA THR A 74 -21.19 -6.46 -1.47
C THR A 74 -19.69 -6.36 -1.66
N GLY A 75 -18.99 -5.90 -0.63
CA GLY A 75 -17.54 -5.93 -0.53
C GLY A 75 -17.06 -6.89 0.55
N GLU A 76 -15.75 -7.01 0.67
CA GLU A 76 -15.07 -7.89 1.63
C GLU A 76 -14.16 -7.08 2.54
N TYR A 77 -13.88 -7.57 3.73
CA TYR A 77 -12.93 -6.96 4.63
C TYR A 77 -12.09 -8.02 5.33
N GLN A 78 -10.91 -7.61 5.78
CA GLN A 78 -9.98 -8.40 6.56
C GLN A 78 -9.36 -7.52 7.64
N TYR A 79 -9.37 -7.98 8.89
CA TYR A 79 -8.70 -7.33 10.01
C TYR A 79 -7.71 -8.30 10.67
N ARG A 80 -6.51 -7.81 10.96
CA ARG A 80 -5.43 -8.57 11.59
C ARG A 80 -5.12 -8.01 12.97
N ALA A 81 -5.46 -8.76 14.01
CA ALA A 81 -5.49 -8.24 15.36
C ALA A 81 -4.10 -7.87 15.92
N ALA A 82 -3.04 -8.57 15.51
CA ALA A 82 -1.72 -8.35 16.09
C ALA A 82 -0.99 -7.15 15.46
N SER A 83 -1.08 -6.99 14.13
CA SER A 83 -0.52 -5.83 13.41
C SER A 83 -1.44 -4.61 13.43
N GLY A 84 -2.74 -4.83 13.67
CA GLY A 84 -3.78 -3.84 13.52
C GLY A 84 -4.11 -3.50 12.07
N LEU A 85 -3.60 -4.26 11.08
CA LEU A 85 -3.88 -4.00 9.68
C LEU A 85 -5.36 -4.28 9.37
N PHE A 86 -6.00 -3.36 8.67
CA PHE A 86 -7.35 -3.51 8.12
C PHE A 86 -7.30 -3.39 6.60
N LEU A 87 -7.88 -4.35 5.89
CA LEU A 87 -8.03 -4.33 4.44
C LEU A 87 -9.50 -4.28 4.11
N LEU A 88 -9.85 -3.40 3.18
CA LEU A 88 -11.19 -3.24 2.65
C LEU A 88 -11.17 -3.50 1.16
N GLU A 89 -11.98 -4.42 0.68
CA GLU A 89 -12.16 -4.71 -0.74
C GLU A 89 -13.54 -4.29 -1.22
N THR A 90 -13.55 -3.38 -2.19
CA THR A 90 -14.78 -3.00 -2.88
C THR A 90 -14.85 -3.73 -4.22
N PRO A 91 -16.04 -4.17 -4.65
CA PRO A 91 -16.20 -4.92 -5.90
C PRO A 91 -16.06 -4.02 -7.15
N SER A 92 -16.15 -2.70 -6.98
CA SER A 92 -15.99 -1.71 -8.04
C SER A 92 -15.66 -0.33 -7.49
N ASP A 93 -15.10 0.53 -8.34
CA ASP A 93 -14.82 1.95 -8.02
C ASP A 93 -16.07 2.81 -7.79
N LEU A 94 -17.28 2.24 -7.94
CA LEU A 94 -18.53 2.95 -7.62
C LEU A 94 -18.73 3.10 -6.10
N VAL A 95 -18.08 2.24 -5.31
CA VAL A 95 -18.12 2.30 -3.84
C VAL A 95 -16.84 2.98 -3.38
N ASP A 96 -16.97 4.18 -2.84
CA ASP A 96 -15.84 4.88 -2.26
C ASP A 96 -15.43 4.19 -0.95
N SER A 97 -14.21 3.67 -0.93
CA SER A 97 -13.65 3.03 0.26
C SER A 97 -13.59 3.97 1.46
N ASP A 98 -13.37 5.27 1.25
CA ASP A 98 -13.33 6.26 2.33
C ASP A 98 -14.71 6.46 2.95
N GLU A 99 -15.76 6.44 2.12
CA GLU A 99 -17.15 6.45 2.61
C GLU A 99 -17.45 5.19 3.42
N VAL A 100 -17.01 4.02 2.96
CA VAL A 100 -17.19 2.76 3.70
C VAL A 100 -16.44 2.80 5.04
N PHE A 101 -15.19 3.27 5.08
CA PHE A 101 -14.45 3.41 6.34
C PHE A 101 -15.13 4.37 7.31
N SER A 102 -15.63 5.51 6.82
CA SER A 102 -16.40 6.46 7.61
C SER A 102 -17.66 5.82 8.20
N GLU A 103 -18.46 5.12 7.39
CA GLU A 103 -19.69 4.45 7.81
C GLU A 103 -19.44 3.25 8.74
N LEU A 104 -18.32 2.55 8.62
CA LEU A 104 -17.92 1.54 9.61
C LEU A 104 -17.53 2.19 10.93
N ASN A 105 -16.82 3.32 10.89
CA ASN A 105 -16.40 4.05 12.08
C ASN A 105 -17.56 4.67 12.86
N THR A 106 -18.67 5.02 12.23
CA THR A 106 -19.88 5.49 12.93
C THR A 106 -20.58 4.39 13.72
N GLN A 107 -20.41 3.13 13.31
CA GLN A 107 -20.98 1.95 13.99
C GLN A 107 -20.07 1.40 15.10
N LEU A 108 -18.80 1.79 15.10
CA LEU A 108 -17.82 1.39 16.11
C LEU A 108 -18.00 2.16 17.42
N SER A 109 -17.53 1.55 18.51
CA SER A 109 -17.47 2.24 19.81
C SER A 109 -16.56 3.47 19.71
N SER A 110 -16.84 4.53 20.49
CA SER A 110 -16.03 5.75 20.49
C SER A 110 -14.56 5.54 20.89
N THR A 111 -14.20 4.37 21.41
CA THR A 111 -12.85 4.00 21.82
C THR A 111 -12.04 3.27 20.74
N THR A 112 -12.66 2.91 19.62
CA THR A 112 -12.02 2.19 18.52
C THR A 112 -12.35 2.84 17.19
N ARG A 113 -11.34 2.93 16.31
CA ARG A 113 -11.45 3.53 15.00
C ARG A 113 -10.57 2.78 14.01
N ILE A 114 -11.03 2.70 12.76
CA ILE A 114 -10.25 2.32 11.60
C ILE A 114 -9.71 3.61 10.98
N GLU A 115 -8.41 3.80 11.04
CA GLU A 115 -7.68 4.90 10.42
C GLU A 115 -7.40 4.54 8.95
N GLU A 116 -7.83 5.41 8.04
CA GLU A 116 -7.71 5.23 6.58
C GLU A 116 -6.30 5.52 6.07
N ALA A 117 -5.57 6.39 6.78
CA ALA A 117 -4.20 6.77 6.46
C ALA A 117 -3.24 6.10 7.44
N LEU A 118 -2.45 5.16 6.93
CA LEU A 118 -1.35 4.59 7.70
C LEU A 118 -0.21 5.62 7.78
N SER A 119 0.19 5.97 9.00
CA SER A 119 1.46 6.68 9.21
C SER A 119 2.58 5.68 9.07
N LEU A 120 3.27 5.71 7.93
CA LEU A 120 4.34 4.78 7.62
C LEU A 120 5.67 5.33 8.13
N PRO A 121 6.39 4.60 9.02
CA PRO A 121 7.76 4.97 9.36
C PRO A 121 8.61 4.92 8.09
N ARG A 122 9.34 6.01 7.83
CA ARG A 122 10.00 6.22 6.54
C ARG A 122 11.00 5.11 6.20
N ASP A 123 11.93 4.82 7.11
CA ASP A 123 12.98 3.81 6.92
C ASP A 123 12.37 2.42 6.68
N SER A 124 11.32 2.09 7.42
CA SER A 124 10.60 0.83 7.34
C SER A 124 9.85 0.68 6.02
N PHE A 125 9.21 1.75 5.56
CA PHE A 125 8.52 1.76 4.29
C PHE A 125 9.49 1.67 3.11
N TRP A 126 10.64 2.34 3.19
CA TRP A 126 11.71 2.18 2.20
C TRP A 126 12.18 0.73 2.09
N ARG A 127 12.46 0.05 3.21
CA ARG A 127 12.83 -1.38 3.18
C ARG A 127 11.80 -2.27 2.52
N PHE A 128 10.52 -1.97 2.72
CA PHE A 128 9.45 -2.67 2.04
C PHE A 128 9.53 -2.45 0.52
N ILE A 129 9.69 -1.21 0.06
CA ILE A 129 9.85 -0.90 -1.37
C ILE A 129 11.13 -1.52 -1.96
N GLU A 130 12.25 -1.53 -1.22
CA GLU A 130 13.51 -2.18 -1.62
C GLU A 130 13.36 -3.70 -1.79
N ALA A 131 12.40 -4.32 -1.10
CA ALA A 131 12.12 -5.75 -1.20
C ALA A 131 11.20 -6.12 -2.38
N ALA A 132 10.69 -5.13 -3.14
CA ALA A 132 9.87 -5.38 -4.31
C ALA A 132 10.70 -5.95 -5.47
N ASP A 133 10.11 -6.86 -6.24
CA ASP A 133 10.77 -7.43 -7.43
C ASP A 133 10.90 -6.39 -8.56
N SER A 134 9.95 -5.44 -8.64
CA SER A 134 10.05 -4.30 -9.55
C SER A 134 9.33 -3.07 -9.00
N VAL A 135 9.87 -1.89 -9.32
CA VAL A 135 9.25 -0.59 -9.02
C VAL A 135 8.96 0.13 -10.34
N GLU A 136 7.68 0.25 -10.70
CA GLU A 136 7.24 0.86 -11.97
C GLU A 136 7.24 2.39 -11.89
N THR A 137 6.74 2.92 -10.77
CA THR A 137 6.70 4.36 -10.50
C THR A 137 7.34 4.62 -9.15
N LEU A 138 8.21 5.62 -9.06
CA LEU A 138 8.70 6.13 -7.76
C LEU A 138 8.86 7.64 -7.81
N ARG A 139 7.85 8.37 -7.32
CA ARG A 139 7.94 9.82 -7.20
C ARG A 139 8.33 10.22 -5.80
N LEU A 140 9.41 10.98 -5.72
CA LEU A 140 10.00 11.44 -4.49
C LEU A 140 9.86 12.95 -4.38
N ARG A 141 9.54 13.42 -3.18
CA ARG A 141 9.56 14.84 -2.82
C ARG A 141 10.85 15.10 -2.06
N GLY A 142 11.80 15.75 -2.72
CA GLY A 142 13.00 16.30 -2.11
C GLY A 142 12.77 17.70 -1.52
N PRO A 143 13.81 18.34 -0.98
CA PRO A 143 13.72 19.66 -0.35
C PRO A 143 13.28 20.77 -1.32
N GLU A 144 13.73 20.69 -2.58
CA GLU A 144 13.53 21.76 -3.57
C GLU A 144 12.49 21.41 -4.64
N THR A 145 12.31 20.12 -4.96
CA THR A 145 11.39 19.67 -6.01
C THR A 145 10.85 18.26 -5.75
N THR A 146 9.79 17.92 -6.49
CA THR A 146 9.40 16.52 -6.71
C THR A 146 10.05 16.01 -8.00
N TYR A 147 10.45 14.75 -8.02
CA TYR A 147 11.08 14.10 -9.17
C TYR A 147 10.67 12.63 -9.27
N ASP A 148 10.73 12.07 -10.48
CA ASP A 148 10.41 10.67 -10.74
C ASP A 148 11.69 9.82 -10.77
N ALA A 149 12.00 9.16 -9.66
CA ALA A 149 13.23 8.40 -9.48
C ALA A 149 13.32 7.16 -10.37
N SER A 150 12.20 6.61 -10.88
CA SER A 150 12.26 5.48 -11.83
C SER A 150 12.94 5.87 -13.16
N LYS A 151 12.93 7.16 -13.51
CA LYS A 151 13.67 7.69 -14.67
C LYS A 151 15.18 7.60 -14.53
N LEU A 152 15.72 7.48 -13.32
CA LEU A 152 17.16 7.37 -13.13
C LEU A 152 17.71 6.10 -13.76
N ILE A 153 16.97 4.99 -13.70
CA ILE A 153 17.33 3.76 -14.39
C ILE A 153 17.44 4.01 -15.89
N HIS A 154 16.45 4.67 -16.49
CA HIS A 154 16.48 5.00 -17.92
C HIS A 154 17.68 5.89 -18.27
N LEU A 155 17.95 6.92 -17.46
CA LEU A 155 19.08 7.83 -17.63
C LEU A 155 20.43 7.11 -17.60
N LEU A 156 20.60 6.15 -16.69
CA LEU A 156 21.83 5.37 -16.54
C LEU A 156 22.14 4.46 -17.75
N HIS A 157 21.14 4.10 -18.55
CA HIS A 157 21.34 3.30 -19.76
C HIS A 157 21.86 4.11 -20.97
N HIS A 158 22.02 5.42 -20.85
CA HIS A 158 22.62 6.25 -21.90
C HIS A 158 24.15 6.23 -21.84
N ASP A 159 24.81 6.43 -23.00
CA ASP A 159 26.28 6.43 -23.11
C ASP A 159 26.95 7.49 -22.22
N ASP A 160 26.30 8.64 -22.06
CA ASP A 160 26.71 9.71 -21.13
C ASP A 160 25.46 10.19 -20.34
N PRO A 161 25.21 9.61 -19.15
CA PRO A 161 24.07 9.96 -18.31
C PRO A 161 24.07 11.44 -17.89
N VAL A 162 25.24 12.04 -17.68
CA VAL A 162 25.36 13.44 -17.25
C VAL A 162 25.02 14.39 -18.40
N GLU A 163 25.56 14.16 -19.60
CA GLU A 163 25.20 14.96 -20.78
C GLU A 163 23.71 14.80 -21.12
N THR A 164 23.18 13.58 -21.01
CA THR A 164 21.77 13.26 -21.26
C THR A 164 20.86 14.00 -20.27
N LEU A 165 21.21 14.04 -18.99
CA LEU A 165 20.47 14.76 -17.95
C LEU A 165 20.24 16.23 -18.34
N HIS A 166 21.23 16.89 -18.94
CA HIS A 166 21.18 18.31 -19.32
C HIS A 166 20.52 18.57 -20.67
N SER A 167 20.70 17.67 -21.63
CA SER A 167 20.26 17.86 -23.01
C SER A 167 18.82 17.37 -23.28
N ASP A 168 18.37 16.32 -22.58
CA ASP A 168 17.05 15.76 -22.78
C ASP A 168 16.02 16.37 -21.80
N PRO A 169 14.93 16.98 -22.29
CA PRO A 169 13.87 17.51 -21.43
C PRO A 169 13.13 16.44 -20.62
N GLU A 170 13.18 15.17 -21.01
CA GLU A 170 12.54 14.04 -20.30
C GLU A 170 13.02 13.92 -18.84
N PHE A 171 14.30 14.19 -18.61
CA PHE A 171 14.97 14.09 -17.31
C PHE A 171 15.08 15.43 -16.56
N SER A 172 14.37 16.46 -17.03
CA SER A 172 14.49 17.82 -16.47
C SER A 172 14.09 17.92 -14.99
N ASP A 173 13.19 17.04 -14.53
CA ASP A 173 12.76 16.93 -13.12
C ASP A 173 13.86 16.37 -12.20
N LEU A 174 14.74 15.51 -12.72
CA LEU A 174 15.86 14.94 -11.95
C LEU A 174 16.93 15.98 -11.61
N ARG A 175 17.01 17.10 -12.34
CA ARG A 175 18.01 18.16 -12.13
C ARG A 175 17.87 18.89 -10.80
N GLY A 176 16.71 18.76 -10.13
CA GLY A 176 16.51 19.32 -8.79
C GLY A 176 16.87 18.36 -7.65
N ILE A 177 17.42 17.18 -7.96
CA ILE A 177 17.96 16.26 -6.96
C ILE A 177 19.36 16.74 -6.55
N GLU A 178 19.57 16.89 -5.25
CA GLU A 178 20.89 17.28 -4.72
C GLU A 178 21.93 16.19 -5.02
N ASN A 179 23.11 16.59 -5.48
CA ASN A 179 24.24 15.69 -5.80
C ASN A 179 23.96 14.64 -6.89
N ILE A 180 22.93 14.83 -7.73
CA ILE A 180 22.55 13.84 -8.73
C ILE A 180 23.65 13.53 -9.74
N GLU A 181 24.43 14.53 -10.15
CA GLU A 181 25.58 14.32 -11.04
C GLU A 181 26.63 13.45 -10.37
N THR A 182 26.93 13.70 -9.09
CA THR A 182 27.88 12.88 -8.32
C THR A 182 27.39 11.45 -8.15
N ALA A 183 26.08 11.25 -7.94
CA ALA A 183 25.48 9.93 -7.86
C ALA A 183 25.59 9.18 -9.21
N LEU A 184 25.30 9.85 -10.33
CA LEU A 184 25.45 9.29 -11.68
C LEU A 184 26.91 8.95 -12.00
N GLU A 185 27.85 9.82 -11.63
CA GLU A 185 29.30 9.61 -11.84
C GLU A 185 29.86 8.46 -10.97
N SER A 186 29.22 8.16 -9.83
CA SER A 186 29.66 7.07 -8.95
C SER A 186 29.25 5.67 -9.41
N VAL A 187 28.38 5.57 -10.42
CA VAL A 187 27.97 4.28 -10.98
C VAL A 187 29.07 3.75 -11.91
N ASP A 188 29.87 2.82 -11.39
CA ASP A 188 30.98 2.19 -12.13
C ASP A 188 30.50 1.36 -13.33
N SER A 189 29.30 0.78 -13.27
CA SER A 189 28.70 -0.03 -14.35
C SER A 189 27.17 0.01 -14.31
N PRO A 190 26.51 0.76 -15.20
CA PRO A 190 25.05 0.86 -15.26
C PRO A 190 24.32 -0.48 -15.42
N SER A 191 25.00 -1.50 -15.97
CA SER A 191 24.47 -2.85 -16.11
C SER A 191 24.29 -3.61 -14.79
N GLU A 192 24.82 -3.10 -13.67
CA GLU A 192 24.66 -3.70 -12.33
C GLU A 192 23.45 -3.13 -11.58
N ILE A 193 22.79 -2.09 -12.11
CA ILE A 193 21.61 -1.47 -11.53
C ILE A 193 20.38 -2.11 -12.18
N GLU A 194 19.69 -2.97 -11.43
CA GLU A 194 18.51 -3.68 -11.89
C GLU A 194 17.21 -2.92 -11.52
N GLY A 195 17.26 -2.07 -10.49
CA GLY A 195 16.11 -1.28 -10.07
C GLY A 195 16.44 -0.02 -9.25
N VAL A 196 15.41 0.72 -8.87
CA VAL A 196 15.56 1.98 -8.11
C VAL A 196 16.11 1.72 -6.71
N GLN A 197 15.90 0.52 -6.18
CA GLN A 197 16.46 0.03 -4.94
C GLN A 197 17.99 -0.06 -4.92
N ASP A 198 18.64 -0.11 -6.09
CA ASP A 198 20.10 -0.15 -6.19
C ASP A 198 20.71 1.28 -6.20
N LEU A 199 19.88 2.32 -6.18
CA LEU A 199 20.30 3.71 -6.19
C LEU A 199 20.50 4.24 -4.77
N ASP A 200 21.60 4.96 -4.52
CA ASP A 200 21.89 5.62 -3.24
C ASP A 200 21.05 6.90 -3.05
N ILE A 201 19.73 6.73 -2.92
CA ILE A 201 18.78 7.82 -2.67
C ILE A 201 18.84 8.17 -1.19
N ASP A 202 19.09 9.45 -0.87
CA ASP A 202 19.07 9.93 0.51
C ASP A 202 17.65 9.89 1.11
N ILE A 203 17.34 8.79 1.79
CA ILE A 203 16.06 8.55 2.46
C ILE A 203 15.77 9.58 3.56
N TYR A 204 16.77 10.27 4.12
CA TYR A 204 16.55 11.25 5.20
C TYR A 204 16.06 12.60 4.69
N ASN A 205 16.39 12.94 3.45
CA ASN A 205 15.99 14.20 2.82
C ASN A 205 14.86 14.04 1.79
N THR A 206 14.42 12.81 1.53
CA THR A 206 13.37 12.51 0.54
C THR A 206 12.15 11.86 1.19
N LEU A 207 10.97 12.18 0.65
CA LEU A 207 9.70 11.56 1.00
C LEU A 207 9.13 10.85 -0.22
N ILE A 208 8.66 9.61 -0.05
CA ILE A 208 7.87 8.94 -1.08
C ILE A 208 6.52 9.68 -1.21
N ASP A 209 6.21 10.21 -2.39
CA ASP A 209 4.92 10.86 -2.70
C ASP A 209 3.98 9.88 -3.42
N GLU A 210 4.55 9.05 -4.30
CA GLU A 210 3.86 8.00 -5.06
C GLU A 210 4.82 6.84 -5.32
N VAL A 211 4.37 5.60 -5.13
CA VAL A 211 5.10 4.40 -5.55
C VAL A 211 4.13 3.34 -6.07
N GLU A 212 4.53 2.67 -7.14
CA GLU A 212 3.87 1.49 -7.69
C GLU A 212 4.92 0.39 -7.80
N ALA A 213 4.72 -0.69 -7.06
CA ALA A 213 5.68 -1.77 -6.92
C ALA A 213 5.00 -3.14 -7.06
N THR A 214 5.69 -4.09 -7.67
CA THR A 214 5.19 -5.46 -7.90
C THR A 214 6.02 -6.46 -7.12
N TYR A 215 5.33 -7.41 -6.51
CA TYR A 215 5.91 -8.57 -5.83
C TYR A 215 5.48 -9.85 -6.52
N TRP A 216 6.37 -10.83 -6.57
CA TRP A 216 6.16 -12.14 -7.15
C TRP A 216 6.16 -13.21 -6.07
N PHE A 217 5.12 -14.03 -6.06
CA PHE A 217 5.02 -15.19 -5.19
C PHE A 217 4.53 -16.41 -5.97
N ASN A 218 5.34 -17.46 -6.04
CA ASN A 218 5.02 -18.69 -6.77
C ASN A 218 4.55 -18.47 -8.23
N GLY A 219 5.09 -17.44 -8.89
CA GLY A 219 4.77 -17.09 -10.28
C GLY A 219 3.51 -16.22 -10.45
N TRP A 220 2.88 -15.79 -9.37
CA TRP A 220 1.76 -14.85 -9.35
C TRP A 220 2.20 -13.50 -8.81
N THR A 221 1.57 -12.44 -9.31
CA THR A 221 1.90 -11.07 -8.95
C THR A 221 0.97 -10.51 -7.87
N ALA A 222 1.50 -9.54 -7.15
CA ALA A 222 0.75 -8.65 -6.28
C ALA A 222 1.33 -7.23 -6.41
N ASN A 223 0.49 -6.31 -6.88
CA ASN A 223 0.82 -4.90 -7.10
C ASN A 223 0.41 -4.08 -5.89
N PHE A 224 1.39 -3.37 -5.35
CA PHE A 224 1.22 -2.45 -4.25
C PHE A 224 1.33 -1.02 -4.76
N TRP A 225 0.37 -0.19 -4.39
CA TRP A 225 0.34 1.21 -4.75
C TRP A 225 0.21 2.08 -3.51
N TYR A 226 1.03 3.12 -3.44
CA TYR A 226 0.94 4.16 -2.44
C TYR A 226 0.91 5.53 -3.11
N ARG A 227 0.02 6.41 -2.67
CA ARG A 227 0.03 7.81 -3.08
C ARG A 227 -0.59 8.69 -2.01
N ARG A 228 0.18 9.68 -1.55
CA ARG A 228 -0.31 10.73 -0.63
C ARG A 228 -1.05 10.19 0.62
N GLY A 229 -0.56 9.09 1.19
CA GLY A 229 -1.17 8.47 2.36
C GLY A 229 -2.22 7.40 2.05
N GLU A 230 -2.66 7.30 0.79
CA GLU A 230 -3.53 6.22 0.34
C GLU A 230 -2.71 5.01 -0.05
N LEU A 231 -3.21 3.83 0.31
CA LEU A 231 -2.56 2.55 0.10
C LEU A 231 -3.54 1.58 -0.57
N LYS A 232 -3.10 0.92 -1.63
CA LYS A 232 -3.87 -0.08 -2.35
C LYS A 232 -3.03 -1.32 -2.62
N LEU A 233 -3.72 -2.45 -2.65
CA LEU A 233 -3.14 -3.75 -3.00
C LEU A 233 -4.07 -4.43 -4.00
N ASP A 234 -3.49 -4.91 -5.09
CA ASP A 234 -4.17 -5.75 -6.07
C ASP A 234 -3.33 -6.99 -6.32
N ALA A 235 -3.93 -8.17 -6.28
CA ALA A 235 -3.19 -9.43 -6.32
C ALA A 235 -3.93 -10.47 -7.15
N GLU A 236 -3.18 -11.26 -7.91
CA GLU A 236 -3.75 -12.30 -8.78
C GLU A 236 -4.31 -13.48 -8.00
N THR A 237 -3.83 -13.72 -6.77
CA THR A 237 -4.24 -14.85 -5.92
C THR A 237 -4.28 -14.45 -4.44
N GLU A 238 -5.03 -15.19 -3.63
CA GLU A 238 -5.03 -15.03 -2.16
C GLU A 238 -3.64 -15.25 -1.56
N ASP A 239 -2.87 -16.20 -2.10
CA ASP A 239 -1.50 -16.51 -1.63
C ASP A 239 -0.52 -15.36 -1.93
N SER A 240 -0.52 -14.81 -3.15
CA SER A 240 0.34 -13.66 -3.49
C SER A 240 -0.06 -12.41 -2.71
N ARG A 241 -1.35 -12.23 -2.44
CA ARG A 241 -1.87 -11.19 -1.56
C ARG A 241 -1.35 -11.36 -0.13
N GLU A 242 -1.52 -12.54 0.45
CA GLU A 242 -1.09 -12.88 1.80
C GLU A 242 0.43 -12.67 1.95
N TYR A 243 1.21 -13.07 0.95
CA TYR A 243 2.66 -12.89 0.94
C TYR A 243 3.05 -11.41 1.09
N VAL A 244 2.49 -10.52 0.27
CA VAL A 244 2.77 -9.08 0.36
C VAL A 244 2.28 -8.48 1.67
N ILE A 245 1.12 -8.93 2.18
CA ILE A 245 0.64 -8.47 3.48
C ILE A 245 1.63 -8.85 4.59
N GLN A 246 2.14 -10.08 4.61
CA GLN A 246 3.10 -10.50 5.63
C GLN A 246 4.43 -9.75 5.53
N LEU A 247 4.91 -9.45 4.33
CA LEU A 247 6.07 -8.57 4.11
C LEU A 247 5.80 -7.16 4.64
N PHE A 248 4.66 -6.57 4.30
CA PHE A 248 4.28 -5.23 4.77
C PHE A 248 4.16 -5.17 6.30
N GLU A 249 3.52 -6.17 6.91
CA GLU A 249 3.41 -6.28 8.36
C GLU A 249 4.79 -6.42 9.03
N ARG A 250 5.68 -7.25 8.48
CA ARG A 250 7.04 -7.44 8.98
C ARG A 250 7.85 -6.15 8.86
N ASP A 251 7.89 -5.56 7.68
CA ASP A 251 8.84 -4.48 7.40
C ASP A 251 8.33 -3.13 7.87
N VAL A 252 7.02 -2.89 7.79
CA VAL A 252 6.42 -1.55 8.00
C VAL A 252 5.70 -1.42 9.33
N LEU A 253 4.96 -2.46 9.76
CA LEU A 253 4.13 -2.38 10.97
C LEU A 253 4.80 -2.91 12.24
N SER A 254 5.87 -3.71 12.11
CA SER A 254 6.59 -4.26 13.27
C SER A 254 7.82 -3.46 13.71
N SER A 255 8.18 -2.44 12.94
CA SER A 255 9.38 -1.61 13.14
C SER A 255 9.28 -0.59 14.26
#